data_AF-A0A524E7F2-F1
#
_entry.id   AF-A0A524E7F2-F1
#
_cell.length_a   1.000
_cell.length_b   1.000
_cell.length_c   1.000
_cell.angle_alpha   90.00
_cell.angle_beta   90.00
_cell.angle_gamma   90.00
#
_symmetry.space_group_name_H-M   'P 1'
#
loop_
_entity.id
_entity.type
_entity.pdbx_description
1 polymer ?
#
loop_
_entity_poly.entity_id
_entity_poly.type
_entity_poly.pdbx_seq_one_letter_code
_entity_poly.pdbx_strand_id
1 'polypeptide(L)'
;MVSTTAWFIGGTALAVLIFGTIFGIYFLFKARRLEADLLIWAGILTILTGLFYLGATLEFLSVVIMGRSLDNTYGIHGLLAYIWVAPAIICAMYLGGELMIPKKKWIIVGIYIVLGIIFELFLIFDTMNAFIFDDPAISGEDLRDSSFNQAHPTFWLLAIFLISSLLFQGVGFAIKAGQATGEIKRKFSYLSLGFIIFVFTGALDSFITPGPLLILIRSGMIIYAVLIYLGLKPS
;
A
#
# COMPACT_ATOMS: atom_id res chain seq x y z
N MET A 1 29.68 -0.88 -8.80
CA MET A 1 28.95 -2.15 -9.00
C MET A 1 27.77 -2.10 -8.07
N VAL A 2 26.55 -2.40 -8.52
CA VAL A 2 25.35 -2.30 -7.68
C VAL A 2 25.44 -3.32 -6.54
N SER A 3 25.18 -2.88 -5.30
CA SER A 3 25.27 -3.72 -4.10
C SER A 3 24.26 -4.88 -4.16
N THR A 4 24.58 -5.99 -3.51
CA THR A 4 23.64 -7.13 -3.41
C THR A 4 22.37 -6.74 -2.65
N THR A 5 22.49 -5.83 -1.68
CA THR A 5 21.37 -5.26 -0.92
C THR A 5 20.42 -4.49 -1.83
N ALA A 6 20.95 -3.64 -2.71
CA ALA A 6 20.17 -2.92 -3.71
C ALA A 6 19.38 -3.86 -4.64
N TRP A 7 19.98 -4.98 -5.07
CA TRP A 7 19.26 -6.00 -5.85
C TRP A 7 18.08 -6.60 -5.10
N PHE A 8 18.22 -6.90 -3.81
CA PHE A 8 17.13 -7.46 -3.02
C PHE A 8 16.02 -6.44 -2.75
N ILE A 9 16.39 -5.23 -2.33
CA ILE A 9 15.42 -4.18 -2.03
C ILE A 9 14.70 -3.76 -3.32
N GLY A 10 15.45 -3.38 -4.34
CA GLY A 10 14.88 -2.91 -5.59
C GLY A 10 14.10 -4.00 -6.34
N GLY A 11 14.65 -5.22 -6.39
CA GLY A 11 14.00 -6.35 -7.04
C GLY A 11 12.69 -6.75 -6.37
N THR A 12 12.62 -6.73 -5.04
CA THR A 12 11.36 -7.03 -4.33
C THR A 12 10.33 -5.92 -4.46
N ALA A 13 10.74 -4.64 -4.44
CA ALA A 13 9.84 -3.51 -4.71
C ALA A 13 9.22 -3.63 -6.11
N LEU A 14 10.06 -3.89 -7.12
CA LEU A 14 9.62 -4.11 -8.49
C LEU A 14 8.66 -5.31 -8.60
N ALA A 15 8.95 -6.40 -7.90
CA ALA A 15 8.09 -7.58 -7.89
C ALA A 15 6.70 -7.28 -7.30
N VAL A 16 6.63 -6.54 -6.18
CA VAL A 16 5.33 -6.13 -5.59
C VAL A 16 4.58 -5.21 -6.53
N LEU A 17 5.25 -4.23 -7.14
CA LEU A 17 4.63 -3.31 -8.08
C LEU A 17 4.05 -4.04 -9.30
N ILE A 18 4.84 -4.93 -9.93
CA ILE A 18 4.40 -5.72 -11.08
C ILE A 18 3.23 -6.63 -10.67
N PHE A 19 3.36 -7.34 -9.54
CA PHE A 19 2.32 -8.23 -9.05
C PHE A 19 1.02 -7.47 -8.77
N GLY A 20 1.07 -6.39 -8.00
CA GLY A 20 -0.10 -5.56 -7.67
C GLY A 20 -0.78 -5.01 -8.92
N THR A 21 0.00 -4.58 -9.90
CA THR A 21 -0.53 -4.09 -11.18
C THR A 21 -1.22 -5.21 -11.98
N ILE A 22 -0.53 -6.32 -12.24
CA ILE A 22 -1.06 -7.44 -13.04
C ILE A 22 -2.27 -8.06 -12.33
N PHE A 23 -2.17 -8.31 -11.04
CA PHE A 23 -3.21 -8.97 -10.26
C PHE A 23 -4.43 -8.06 -10.05
N GLY A 24 -4.20 -6.76 -9.86
CA GLY A 24 -5.28 -5.78 -9.83
C GLY A 24 -6.00 -5.65 -11.18
N ILE A 25 -5.28 -5.64 -12.31
CA ILE A 25 -5.89 -5.71 -13.66
C ILE A 25 -6.70 -7.01 -13.82
N TYR A 26 -6.19 -8.13 -13.33
CA TYR A 26 -6.93 -9.40 -13.32
C TYR A 26 -8.24 -9.31 -12.53
N PHE A 27 -8.27 -8.61 -11.39
CA PHE A 27 -9.52 -8.37 -10.65
C PHE A 27 -10.50 -7.55 -11.48
N LEU A 28 -10.04 -6.46 -12.09
CA LEU A 28 -10.89 -5.60 -12.91
C LEU A 28 -11.50 -6.37 -14.08
N PHE A 29 -10.69 -7.21 -14.74
CA PHE A 29 -11.16 -8.08 -15.82
C PHE A 29 -12.22 -9.08 -15.33
N LYS A 30 -11.97 -9.73 -14.19
CA LYS A 30 -12.92 -10.71 -13.63
C LYS A 30 -14.19 -10.03 -13.11
N ALA A 31 -14.08 -8.85 -12.52
CA ALA A 31 -15.18 -8.06 -12.00
C ALA A 31 -16.17 -7.69 -13.11
N ARG A 32 -15.68 -7.25 -14.28
CA ARG A 32 -16.53 -6.98 -15.44
C ARG A 32 -17.28 -8.21 -15.95
N ARG A 33 -16.64 -9.39 -15.91
CA ARG A 33 -17.27 -10.65 -16.35
C ARG A 33 -18.31 -11.18 -15.37
N LEU A 34 -18.23 -10.79 -14.10
CA LEU A 34 -19.09 -11.27 -13.02
C LEU A 34 -20.06 -10.21 -12.49
N GLU A 35 -20.06 -9.00 -13.07
CA GLU A 35 -20.83 -7.83 -12.61
C GLU A 35 -20.65 -7.56 -11.10
N ALA A 36 -19.42 -7.75 -10.61
CA ALA A 36 -19.09 -7.67 -9.18
C ALA A 36 -18.40 -6.33 -8.84
N ASP A 37 -19.19 -5.30 -8.52
CA ASP A 37 -18.69 -3.94 -8.23
C ASP A 37 -17.61 -3.90 -7.14
N LEU A 38 -17.76 -4.69 -6.08
CA LEU A 38 -16.78 -4.78 -4.99
C LEU A 38 -15.41 -5.26 -5.47
N LEU A 39 -15.38 -6.14 -6.48
CA LEU A 39 -14.15 -6.66 -7.05
C LEU A 39 -13.44 -5.60 -7.92
N ILE A 40 -14.19 -4.63 -8.49
CA ILE A 40 -13.62 -3.46 -9.17
C ILE A 40 -12.81 -2.65 -8.17
N TRP A 41 -13.42 -2.28 -7.04
CA TRP A 41 -12.76 -1.48 -6.00
C TRP A 41 -11.55 -2.19 -5.38
N ALA A 42 -11.65 -3.50 -5.17
CA ALA A 42 -10.51 -4.30 -4.72
C ALA A 42 -9.38 -4.34 -5.76
N GLY A 43 -9.71 -4.39 -7.05
CA GLY A 43 -8.73 -4.34 -8.13
C GLY A 43 -7.99 -3.01 -8.14
N ILE A 44 -8.71 -1.90 -8.05
CA ILE A 44 -8.13 -0.55 -7.95
C ILE A 44 -7.23 -0.45 -6.72
N LEU A 45 -7.72 -0.88 -5.54
CA LEU A 45 -6.95 -0.90 -4.30
C LEU A 45 -5.66 -1.72 -4.43
N THR A 46 -5.71 -2.86 -5.10
CA THR A 46 -4.54 -3.74 -5.32
C THR A 46 -3.49 -3.07 -6.21
N ILE A 47 -3.92 -2.35 -7.26
CA ILE A 47 -3.00 -1.56 -8.10
C ILE A 47 -2.37 -0.44 -7.26
N LEU A 48 -3.18 0.34 -6.55
CA LEU A 48 -2.70 1.49 -5.77
C LEU A 48 -1.72 1.08 -4.67
N THR A 49 -1.97 -0.04 -3.98
CA THR A 49 -1.04 -0.57 -2.97
C THR A 49 0.24 -1.13 -3.58
N GLY A 50 0.20 -1.67 -4.81
CA GLY A 50 1.42 -2.01 -5.56
C GLY A 50 2.24 -0.76 -5.94
N LEU A 51 1.57 0.35 -6.25
CA LEU A 51 2.22 1.62 -6.56
C LEU A 51 2.90 2.28 -5.35
N PHE A 52 2.68 1.82 -4.12
CA PHE A 52 3.45 2.27 -2.95
C PHE A 52 4.97 2.04 -3.13
N TYR A 53 5.32 1.06 -3.95
CA TYR A 53 6.70 0.68 -4.23
C TYR A 53 7.30 1.39 -5.46
N LEU A 54 6.59 2.35 -6.04
CA LEU A 54 7.01 3.04 -7.26
C LEU A 54 8.31 3.84 -7.06
N GLY A 55 8.46 4.55 -5.94
CA GLY A 55 9.68 5.30 -5.62
C GLY A 55 10.93 4.41 -5.60
N ALA A 56 10.91 3.36 -4.77
CA ALA A 56 12.00 2.39 -4.66
C ALA A 56 12.27 1.63 -5.97
N THR A 57 11.21 1.34 -6.74
CA THR A 57 11.33 0.69 -8.06
C THR A 57 12.07 1.58 -9.06
N LEU A 58 11.73 2.87 -9.11
CA LEU A 58 12.36 3.80 -10.05
C LEU A 58 13.80 4.15 -9.64
N GLU A 59 14.08 4.27 -8.35
CA GLU A 59 15.45 4.38 -7.83
C GLU A 59 16.29 3.18 -8.28
N PHE A 60 15.77 1.95 -8.09
CA PHE A 60 16.44 0.73 -8.50
C PHE A 60 16.69 0.65 -10.01
N LEU A 61 15.68 0.95 -10.83
CA LEU A 61 15.83 0.96 -12.28
C LEU A 61 16.83 2.04 -12.74
N SER A 62 16.82 3.23 -12.11
CA SER A 62 17.80 4.28 -12.40
C SER A 62 19.22 3.81 -12.12
N VAL A 63 19.45 3.19 -10.95
CA VAL A 63 20.77 2.68 -10.56
C VAL A 63 21.23 1.55 -11.50
N VAL A 64 20.37 0.58 -11.81
CA VAL A 64 20.74 -0.57 -12.65
C VAL A 64 20.94 -0.19 -14.12
N ILE A 65 20.10 0.68 -14.67
CA ILE A 65 20.11 1.01 -16.11
C ILE A 65 21.03 2.18 -16.40
N MET A 66 20.96 3.25 -15.59
CA MET A 66 21.70 4.49 -15.83
C MET A 66 23.00 4.58 -15.02
N GLY A 67 23.23 3.69 -14.06
CA GLY A 67 24.41 3.70 -13.20
C GLY A 67 24.43 4.85 -12.19
N ARG A 68 23.28 5.50 -11.92
CA ARG A 68 23.17 6.63 -10.99
C ARG A 68 21.80 6.67 -10.30
N SER A 69 21.77 7.25 -9.11
CA SER A 69 20.55 7.46 -8.33
C SER A 69 19.58 8.42 -9.02
N LEU A 70 18.29 8.32 -8.69
CA LEU A 70 17.27 9.26 -9.17
C LEU A 70 17.56 10.66 -8.60
N ASP A 71 17.37 11.70 -9.40
CA ASP A 71 17.43 13.08 -8.89
C ASP A 71 16.29 13.31 -7.91
N ASN A 72 16.64 13.59 -6.65
CA ASN A 72 15.70 13.77 -5.55
C ASN A 72 15.69 15.20 -5.01
N THR A 73 16.13 16.19 -5.81
CA THR A 73 16.14 17.60 -5.42
C THR A 73 14.78 18.09 -4.87
N TYR A 74 13.68 17.52 -5.36
CA TYR A 74 12.31 17.85 -4.93
C TYR A 74 11.60 16.72 -4.15
N GLY A 75 12.35 15.73 -3.65
CA GLY A 75 11.79 14.64 -2.85
C GLY A 75 10.98 13.62 -3.67
N ILE A 76 11.22 13.53 -4.99
CA ILE A 76 10.44 12.69 -5.91
C ILE A 76 10.40 11.22 -5.50
N HIS A 77 11.46 10.70 -4.86
CA HIS A 77 11.50 9.33 -4.35
C HIS A 77 10.38 9.07 -3.33
N GLY A 78 10.27 9.93 -2.32
CA GLY A 78 9.24 9.85 -1.29
C GLY A 78 7.86 10.16 -1.86
N LEU A 79 7.75 11.19 -2.71
CA LEU A 79 6.49 11.56 -3.35
C LEU A 79 5.88 10.38 -4.13
N LEU A 80 6.67 9.71 -4.98
CA LEU A 80 6.19 8.60 -5.80
C LEU A 80 5.80 7.37 -4.97
N ALA A 81 6.46 7.15 -3.83
CA ALA A 81 6.11 6.07 -2.92
C ALA A 81 4.77 6.31 -2.19
N TYR A 82 4.43 7.57 -1.88
CA TYR A 82 3.35 7.87 -0.94
C TYR A 82 2.15 8.62 -1.52
N ILE A 83 2.22 9.18 -2.74
CA ILE A 83 1.09 9.85 -3.44
C ILE A 83 -0.11 8.92 -3.72
N TRP A 84 0.09 7.61 -3.56
CA TRP A 84 -0.95 6.61 -3.78
C TRP A 84 -1.67 6.23 -2.48
N VAL A 85 -1.17 6.65 -1.32
CA VAL A 85 -1.73 6.29 0.00
C VAL A 85 -3.15 6.81 0.14
N ALA A 86 -3.39 8.09 -0.17
CA ALA A 86 -4.73 8.67 -0.02
C ALA A 86 -5.76 7.99 -0.96
N PRO A 87 -5.48 7.82 -2.28
CA PRO A 87 -6.35 7.02 -3.15
C PRO A 87 -6.61 5.60 -2.64
N ALA A 88 -5.58 4.91 -2.13
CA ALA A 88 -5.70 3.54 -1.65
C ALA A 88 -6.61 3.47 -0.41
N ILE A 89 -6.39 4.33 0.60
CA ILE A 89 -7.20 4.31 1.82
C ILE A 89 -8.67 4.66 1.51
N ILE A 90 -8.94 5.57 0.57
CA ILE A 90 -10.31 5.88 0.14
C ILE A 90 -10.99 4.64 -0.45
N CYS A 91 -10.31 3.89 -1.33
CA CYS A 91 -10.83 2.65 -1.90
C CYS A 91 -11.07 1.58 -0.82
N ALA A 92 -10.13 1.44 0.13
CA ALA A 92 -10.26 0.51 1.24
C ALA A 92 -11.45 0.86 2.14
N MET A 93 -11.63 2.14 2.46
CA MET A 93 -12.75 2.62 3.27
C MET A 93 -14.09 2.48 2.58
N TYR A 94 -14.14 2.63 1.24
CA TYR A 94 -15.32 2.29 0.46
C TYR A 94 -15.66 0.80 0.60
N LEU A 95 -14.68 -0.08 0.40
CA LEU A 95 -14.85 -1.54 0.47
C LEU A 95 -15.31 -1.99 1.87
N GLY A 96 -14.65 -1.50 2.92
CA GLY A 96 -15.06 -1.74 4.32
C GLY A 96 -16.44 -1.17 4.62
N GLY A 97 -16.74 0.03 4.12
CA GLY A 97 -18.03 0.70 4.29
C GLY A 97 -19.18 -0.08 3.67
N GLU A 98 -19.02 -0.53 2.42
CA GLU A 98 -20.02 -1.32 1.69
C GLU A 98 -20.34 -2.63 2.41
N LEU A 99 -19.31 -3.34 2.89
CA LEU A 99 -19.47 -4.66 3.47
C LEU A 99 -19.97 -4.65 4.92
N MET A 100 -19.65 -3.61 5.70
CA MET A 100 -19.96 -3.59 7.12
C MET A 100 -21.10 -2.64 7.48
N ILE A 101 -21.13 -1.43 6.91
CA ILE A 101 -22.10 -0.37 7.25
C ILE A 101 -22.53 0.39 5.98
N PRO A 102 -23.21 -0.27 5.01
CA PRO A 102 -23.50 0.32 3.71
C PRO A 102 -24.26 1.65 3.78
N LYS A 103 -25.14 1.83 4.79
CA LYS A 103 -25.90 3.08 5.00
C LYS A 103 -25.04 4.30 5.31
N LYS A 104 -23.82 4.11 5.82
CA LYS A 104 -22.90 5.21 6.21
C LYS A 104 -21.61 5.21 5.38
N LYS A 105 -21.48 4.36 4.36
CA LYS A 105 -20.24 4.20 3.58
C LYS A 105 -19.71 5.53 3.04
N TRP A 106 -20.59 6.38 2.50
CA TRP A 106 -20.20 7.66 1.92
C TRP A 106 -19.77 8.70 2.96
N ILE A 107 -20.28 8.61 4.19
CA ILE A 107 -19.81 9.47 5.28
C ILE A 107 -18.37 9.08 5.64
N ILE A 108 -18.10 7.77 5.77
CA ILE A 108 -16.76 7.26 6.06
C ILE A 108 -15.81 7.65 4.94
N VAL A 109 -16.15 7.34 3.68
CA VAL A 109 -15.36 7.72 2.49
C VAL A 109 -15.12 9.22 2.44
N GLY A 110 -16.13 10.06 2.70
CA GLY A 110 -16.00 11.52 2.72
C GLY A 110 -14.98 12.02 3.74
N ILE A 111 -14.93 11.44 4.94
CA ILE A 111 -13.92 11.76 5.96
C ILE A 111 -12.51 11.47 5.43
N TYR A 112 -12.29 10.30 4.83
CA TYR A 112 -10.97 9.94 4.29
C TYR A 112 -10.60 10.68 3.02
N ILE A 113 -11.56 11.17 2.24
CA ILE A 113 -11.29 12.10 1.14
C ILE A 113 -10.72 13.40 1.69
N VAL A 114 -11.35 13.99 2.72
CA VAL A 114 -10.87 15.25 3.32
C VAL A 114 -9.48 15.06 3.94
N LEU A 115 -9.28 14.01 4.74
CA LEU A 115 -7.98 13.71 5.33
C LEU A 115 -6.93 13.38 4.27
N GLY A 116 -7.31 12.67 3.22
CA GLY A 116 -6.45 12.34 2.08
C GLY A 116 -6.00 13.58 1.32
N ILE A 117 -6.90 14.53 1.06
CA ILE A 117 -6.54 15.81 0.44
C ILE A 117 -5.52 16.56 1.31
N ILE A 118 -5.75 16.64 2.62
CA ILE A 118 -4.80 17.28 3.55
C ILE A 118 -3.44 16.58 3.50
N PHE A 119 -3.42 15.25 3.50
CA PHE A 119 -2.20 14.45 3.38
C PHE A 119 -1.44 14.75 2.08
N GLU A 120 -2.14 14.75 0.94
CA GLU A 120 -1.53 15.02 -0.38
C GLU A 120 -1.03 16.46 -0.50
N LEU A 121 -1.71 17.44 0.09
CA LEU A 121 -1.23 18.83 0.12
C LEU A 121 0.13 18.93 0.83
N PHE A 122 0.27 18.30 2.00
CA PHE A 122 1.56 18.26 2.68
C PHE A 122 2.60 17.47 1.88
N LEU A 123 2.20 16.35 1.28
CA LEU A 123 3.09 15.51 0.49
C LEU A 123 3.63 16.24 -0.74
N ILE A 124 2.83 17.03 -1.43
CA ILE A 124 3.21 17.70 -2.69
C ILE A 124 3.96 19.01 -2.42
N PHE A 125 3.49 19.81 -1.45
CA PHE A 125 4.03 21.14 -1.21
C PHE A 125 5.15 21.19 -0.16
N ASP A 126 5.29 20.14 0.66
CA ASP A 126 6.28 20.09 1.74
C ASP A 126 7.04 18.75 1.82
N THR A 127 7.24 18.10 0.65
CA THR A 127 7.88 16.78 0.54
C THR A 127 9.19 16.67 1.30
N MET A 128 10.06 17.69 1.18
CA MET A 128 11.41 17.65 1.74
C MET A 128 11.43 17.69 3.26
N ASN A 129 10.41 18.27 3.90
CA ASN A 129 10.28 18.27 5.37
C ASN A 129 9.47 17.06 5.87
N ALA A 130 8.64 16.48 5.00
CA ALA A 130 7.85 15.29 5.30
C ALA A 130 8.68 14.01 5.43
N PHE A 131 9.84 13.95 4.77
CA PHE A 131 10.70 12.76 4.72
C PHE A 131 12.12 13.04 5.21
N ILE A 132 12.73 12.01 5.78
CA ILE A 132 14.16 11.93 6.02
C ILE A 132 14.71 10.98 4.96
N PHE A 133 15.57 11.50 4.09
CA PHE A 133 16.22 10.73 3.02
C PHE A 133 17.61 10.29 3.47
N ASP A 134 17.92 9.01 3.29
CA ASP A 134 19.25 8.46 3.49
C ASP A 134 19.84 8.11 2.11
N ASP A 135 20.79 8.93 1.67
CA ASP A 135 21.44 8.81 0.37
C ASP A 135 22.67 7.90 0.46
N PRO A 136 22.91 7.02 -0.53
CA PRO A 136 24.12 6.22 -0.57
C PRO A 136 25.36 7.12 -0.70
N ALA A 137 26.45 6.76 -0.01
CA ALA A 137 27.71 7.52 -0.03
C ALA A 137 28.29 7.69 -1.44
N ILE A 138 28.05 6.69 -2.32
CA ILE A 138 28.44 6.72 -3.73
C ILE A 138 27.17 6.48 -4.57
N SER A 139 26.85 7.44 -5.44
CA SER A 139 25.70 7.30 -6.34
C SER A 139 25.86 6.09 -7.26
N GLY A 140 24.80 5.31 -7.39
CA GLY A 140 24.79 4.09 -8.21
C GLY A 140 25.38 2.85 -7.54
N GLU A 141 25.84 2.94 -6.29
CA GLU A 141 26.29 1.78 -5.52
C GLU A 141 25.14 1.11 -4.75
N ASP A 142 24.29 1.89 -4.09
CA ASP A 142 23.12 1.41 -3.35
C ASP A 142 21.86 2.24 -3.66
N LEU A 143 20.72 1.89 -3.05
CA LEU A 143 19.45 2.60 -3.18
C LEU A 143 19.26 3.62 -2.07
N ARG A 144 18.66 4.76 -2.42
CA ARG A 144 18.15 5.71 -1.45
C ARG A 144 17.04 5.10 -0.61
N ASP A 145 17.08 5.38 0.69
CA ASP A 145 15.97 5.12 1.59
C ASP A 145 15.21 6.41 1.94
N SER A 146 13.94 6.28 2.27
CA SER A 146 13.12 7.40 2.73
C SER A 146 12.16 6.95 3.83
N SER A 147 12.29 7.58 4.99
CA SER A 147 11.39 7.39 6.12
C SER A 147 10.63 8.68 6.42
N PHE A 148 9.44 8.58 7.00
CA PHE A 148 8.70 9.77 7.40
C PHE A 148 9.37 10.48 8.57
N ASN A 149 9.42 11.81 8.50
CA ASN A 149 9.73 12.64 9.65
C ASN A 149 8.60 12.53 10.69
N GLN A 150 8.89 11.94 11.85
CA GLN A 150 7.89 11.68 12.90
C GLN A 150 7.29 12.97 13.52
N ALA A 151 7.97 14.11 13.38
CA ALA A 151 7.44 15.39 13.82
C ALA A 151 6.48 16.03 12.80
N HIS A 152 6.46 15.55 11.56
CA HIS A 152 5.69 16.15 10.48
C HIS A 152 4.24 15.61 10.46
N PRO A 153 3.23 16.44 10.09
CA PRO A 153 1.83 16.01 10.06
C PRO A 153 1.53 14.79 9.18
N THR A 154 2.29 14.57 8.11
CA THR A 154 2.11 13.42 7.21
C THR A 154 2.31 12.08 7.91
N PHE A 155 3.25 12.00 8.86
CA PHE A 155 3.48 10.80 9.66
C PHE A 155 2.23 10.42 10.47
N TRP A 156 1.65 11.40 11.16
CA TRP A 156 0.46 11.18 11.99
C TRP A 156 -0.77 10.84 11.15
N LEU A 157 -0.94 11.47 9.98
CA LEU A 157 -2.00 11.14 9.04
C LEU A 157 -1.87 9.70 8.51
N LEU A 158 -0.65 9.27 8.16
CA LEU A 158 -0.39 7.87 7.77
C LEU A 158 -0.73 6.91 8.92
N ALA A 159 -0.31 7.22 10.14
CA ALA A 159 -0.62 6.41 11.32
C ALA A 159 -2.15 6.29 11.53
N ILE A 160 -2.89 7.39 11.38
CA ILE A 160 -4.36 7.39 11.44
C ILE A 160 -4.95 6.48 10.35
N PHE A 161 -4.44 6.54 9.12
CA PHE A 161 -4.91 5.69 8.02
C PHE A 161 -4.67 4.21 8.30
N LEU A 162 -3.47 3.84 8.77
CA LEU A 162 -3.10 2.47 9.10
C LEU A 162 -3.91 1.91 10.27
N ILE A 163 -3.99 2.65 11.38
CA ILE A 163 -4.77 2.25 12.57
C ILE A 163 -6.23 2.08 12.19
N SER A 164 -6.77 3.01 11.41
CA SER A 164 -8.18 2.93 11.03
C SER A 164 -8.46 1.80 10.06
N SER A 165 -7.54 1.51 9.13
CA SER A 165 -7.61 0.32 8.27
C SER A 165 -7.61 -0.96 9.12
N LEU A 166 -6.75 -1.04 10.13
CA LEU A 166 -6.67 -2.18 11.03
C LEU A 166 -7.96 -2.36 11.85
N LEU A 167 -8.44 -1.29 12.49
CA LEU A 167 -9.62 -1.37 13.36
C LEU A 167 -10.90 -1.59 12.55
N PHE A 168 -11.09 -0.80 11.49
CA PHE A 168 -12.31 -0.88 10.70
C PHE A 168 -12.33 -2.15 9.87
N GLN A 169 -11.31 -2.40 9.05
CA GLN A 169 -11.34 -3.52 8.10
C GLN A 169 -10.77 -4.79 8.73
N GLY A 170 -9.57 -4.74 9.33
CA GLY A 170 -8.97 -5.91 9.99
C GLY A 170 -9.87 -6.49 11.09
N VAL A 171 -10.12 -5.73 12.15
CA VAL A 171 -10.91 -6.17 13.31
C VAL A 171 -12.41 -6.23 12.97
N GLY A 172 -12.95 -5.26 12.25
CA GLY A 172 -14.37 -5.28 11.86
C GLY A 172 -14.75 -6.48 11.01
N PHE A 173 -13.92 -6.88 10.03
CA PHE A 173 -14.15 -8.13 9.28
C PHE A 173 -13.95 -9.38 10.15
N ALA A 174 -13.05 -9.38 11.14
CA ALA A 174 -12.90 -10.50 12.07
C ALA A 174 -14.18 -10.72 12.89
N ILE A 175 -14.78 -9.64 13.40
CA ILE A 175 -16.04 -9.68 14.14
C ILE A 175 -17.15 -10.22 13.24
N LYS A 176 -17.25 -9.75 11.99
CA LYS A 176 -18.23 -10.25 11.02
C LYS A 176 -18.02 -11.72 10.67
N ALA A 177 -16.76 -12.18 10.54
CA ALA A 177 -16.46 -13.59 10.34
C ALA A 177 -16.93 -14.44 11.53
N GLY A 178 -16.76 -13.96 12.77
CA GLY A 178 -17.24 -14.62 13.99
C GLY A 178 -18.76 -14.76 14.06
N GLN A 179 -19.50 -13.80 13.49
CA GLN A 179 -20.96 -13.78 13.44
C GLN A 179 -21.56 -14.58 12.28
N ALA A 180 -20.77 -14.87 11.24
CA ALA A 180 -21.20 -15.59 10.06
C ALA A 180 -20.93 -17.10 10.17
N THR A 181 -21.52 -17.88 9.25
CA THR A 181 -21.28 -19.32 9.13
C THR A 181 -20.94 -19.70 7.68
N GLY A 182 -20.45 -20.93 7.51
CA GLY A 182 -20.16 -21.51 6.19
C GLY A 182 -19.20 -20.66 5.36
N GLU A 183 -19.56 -20.43 4.10
CA GLU A 183 -18.72 -19.73 3.15
C GLU A 183 -18.54 -18.24 3.48
N ILE A 184 -19.57 -17.57 3.99
CA ILE A 184 -19.51 -16.14 4.34
C ILE A 184 -18.48 -15.90 5.44
N LYS A 185 -18.44 -16.78 6.46
CA LYS A 185 -17.40 -16.75 7.50
C LYS A 185 -16.00 -16.81 6.90
N ARG A 186 -15.76 -17.78 6.02
CA ARG A 186 -14.46 -17.96 5.37
C ARG A 186 -14.05 -16.73 4.56
N LYS A 187 -14.97 -16.13 3.80
CA LYS A 187 -14.70 -14.91 3.02
C LYS A 187 -14.32 -13.72 3.90
N PHE A 188 -15.08 -13.44 4.97
CA PHE A 188 -14.71 -12.38 5.92
C PHE A 188 -13.40 -12.67 6.66
N SER A 189 -13.08 -13.94 6.95
CA SER A 189 -11.78 -14.31 7.53
C SER A 189 -10.61 -13.98 6.59
N TYR A 190 -10.75 -14.23 5.28
CA TYR A 190 -9.72 -13.83 4.31
C TYR A 190 -9.56 -12.31 4.24
N LEU A 191 -10.66 -11.56 4.21
CA LEU A 191 -10.59 -10.09 4.21
C LEU A 191 -9.91 -9.55 5.46
N SER A 192 -10.30 -10.04 6.63
CA SER A 192 -9.72 -9.64 7.91
C SER A 192 -8.21 -9.91 7.94
N LEU A 193 -7.80 -11.15 7.62
CA LEU A 193 -6.39 -11.53 7.60
C LEU A 193 -5.60 -10.71 6.58
N GLY A 194 -6.17 -10.46 5.40
CA GLY A 194 -5.57 -9.63 4.37
C GLY A 194 -5.26 -8.23 4.90
N PHE A 195 -6.25 -7.53 5.46
CA PHE A 195 -6.04 -6.16 5.99
C PHE A 195 -5.09 -6.11 7.19
N ILE A 196 -5.12 -7.13 8.06
CA ILE A 196 -4.14 -7.24 9.16
C ILE A 196 -2.73 -7.35 8.58
N ILE A 197 -2.50 -8.27 7.64
CA ILE A 197 -1.20 -8.44 6.99
C ILE A 197 -0.77 -7.14 6.32
N PHE A 198 -1.64 -6.51 5.53
CA PHE A 198 -1.36 -5.23 4.87
C PHE A 198 -0.89 -4.14 5.84
N VAL A 199 -1.59 -3.95 6.97
CA VAL A 199 -1.21 -2.92 7.94
C VAL A 199 0.13 -3.23 8.57
N PHE A 200 0.36 -4.48 8.98
CA PHE A 200 1.65 -4.86 9.57
C PHE A 200 2.78 -4.74 8.56
N THR A 201 2.61 -5.22 7.33
CA THR A 201 3.66 -5.16 6.32
C THR A 201 3.92 -3.74 5.87
N GLY A 202 2.88 -2.92 5.66
CA GLY A 202 3.03 -1.51 5.32
C GLY A 202 3.73 -0.72 6.43
N ALA A 203 3.34 -0.93 7.69
CA ALA A 203 4.02 -0.29 8.82
C ALA A 203 5.49 -0.75 8.91
N LEU A 204 5.75 -2.06 8.87
CA LEU A 204 7.11 -2.59 8.99
C LEU A 204 8.01 -2.14 7.83
N ASP A 205 7.51 -2.07 6.59
CA ASP A 205 8.27 -1.57 5.44
C ASP A 205 8.66 -0.09 5.63
N SER A 206 7.80 0.71 6.27
CA SER A 206 8.10 2.14 6.57
C SER A 206 9.01 2.37 7.79
N PHE A 207 9.14 1.39 8.70
CA PHE A 207 9.89 1.56 9.95
C PHE A 207 11.20 0.78 10.02
N ILE A 208 11.34 -0.30 9.24
CA ILE A 208 12.52 -1.17 9.30
C ILE A 208 13.55 -0.69 8.28
N THR A 209 14.78 -0.51 8.75
CA THR A 209 15.93 -0.21 7.89
C THR A 209 16.05 -1.22 6.75
N PRO A 210 16.32 -0.77 5.52
CA PRO A 210 16.38 -1.67 4.38
C PRO A 210 17.36 -2.81 4.55
N GLY A 211 16.93 -4.02 4.18
CA GLY A 211 17.73 -5.23 4.31
C GLY A 211 16.97 -6.50 3.92
N PRO A 212 17.55 -7.69 4.13
CA PRO A 212 16.97 -8.96 3.70
C PRO A 212 15.57 -9.24 4.27
N LEU A 213 15.25 -8.69 5.45
CA LEU A 213 13.94 -8.84 6.09
C LEU A 213 12.80 -8.23 5.25
N LEU A 214 13.09 -7.22 4.41
CA LEU A 214 12.11 -6.63 3.50
C LEU A 214 11.52 -7.64 2.51
N ILE A 215 12.26 -8.71 2.16
CA ILE A 215 11.74 -9.77 1.28
C ILE A 215 10.51 -10.43 1.92
N LEU A 216 10.58 -10.75 3.21
CA LEU A 216 9.46 -11.37 3.93
C LEU A 216 8.30 -10.39 4.09
N ILE A 217 8.60 -9.13 4.42
CA ILE A 217 7.60 -8.07 4.58
C ILE A 217 6.82 -7.83 3.28
N ARG A 218 7.53 -7.69 2.15
CA ARG A 218 6.96 -7.43 0.83
C ARG A 218 6.23 -8.63 0.24
N SER A 219 6.65 -9.85 0.60
CA SER A 219 5.89 -11.06 0.29
C SER A 219 4.52 -11.04 0.98
N GLY A 220 4.42 -10.44 2.17
CA GLY A 220 3.16 -10.21 2.85
C GLY A 220 2.19 -9.31 2.07
N MET A 221 2.67 -8.30 1.34
CA MET A 221 1.84 -7.48 0.45
C MET A 221 1.23 -8.29 -0.70
N ILE A 222 1.99 -9.23 -1.26
CA ILE A 222 1.50 -10.16 -2.29
C ILE A 222 0.41 -11.07 -1.69
N ILE A 223 0.66 -11.62 -0.50
CA ILE A 223 -0.31 -12.48 0.22
C ILE A 223 -1.59 -11.72 0.54
N TYR A 224 -1.49 -10.47 1.00
CA TYR A 224 -2.62 -9.59 1.24
C TYR A 224 -3.52 -9.50 0.00
N ALA A 225 -2.96 -9.17 -1.17
CA ALA A 225 -3.73 -9.03 -2.39
C ALA A 225 -4.47 -10.33 -2.75
N VAL A 226 -3.81 -11.48 -2.61
CA VAL A 226 -4.43 -12.81 -2.82
C VAL A 226 -5.59 -13.04 -1.83
N LEU A 227 -5.42 -12.70 -0.56
CA LEU A 227 -6.48 -12.85 0.44
C LEU A 227 -7.69 -11.96 0.16
N ILE A 228 -7.48 -10.72 -0.28
CA ILE A 228 -8.57 -9.83 -0.70
C ILE A 228 -9.33 -10.44 -1.88
N TYR A 229 -8.63 -10.99 -2.87
CA TYR A 229 -9.28 -11.71 -3.98
C TYR A 229 -10.20 -12.82 -3.48
N LEU A 230 -9.66 -13.70 -2.64
CA LEU A 230 -10.38 -14.87 -2.12
C LEU A 230 -11.57 -14.47 -1.26
N GLY A 231 -11.48 -13.34 -0.56
CA GLY A 231 -12.58 -12.78 0.22
C GLY A 231 -13.74 -12.24 -0.62
N LEU A 232 -13.47 -11.73 -1.83
CA LEU A 232 -14.49 -11.07 -2.67
C LEU A 232 -14.92 -11.85 -3.91
N LYS A 233 -14.16 -12.89 -4.29
CA LYS A 233 -14.50 -13.72 -5.44
C LYS A 233 -15.93 -14.29 -5.27
N PRO A 234 -16.83 -14.09 -6.24
CA PRO A 234 -18.15 -14.72 -6.24
C PRO A 234 -18.02 -16.25 -6.21
N SER A 235 -18.92 -16.89 -5.46
CA SER A 235 -19.00 -18.35 -5.33
C SER A 235 -19.57 -18.97 -6.59
#